data_AF-A0AAU8VIB8-F1
#
_entry.id   AF-A0AAU8VIB8-F1
#
_cell.length_a   1.000
_cell.length_b   1.000
_cell.length_c   1.000
_cell.angle_alpha   90.00
_cell.angle_beta   90.00
_cell.angle_gamma   90.00
#
_symmetry.space_group_name_H-M   'P 1'
#
loop_
_entity.id
_entity.type
_entity.pdbx_description
1 polymer ?
#
loop_
_entity_poly.entity_id
_entity_poly.type
_entity_poly.pdbx_seq_one_letter_code
_entity_poly.pdbx_strand_id
1 'polypeptide(L)'
;MDANTIAGLGTCVATVYLAFFAYIQVKQGKHQAQQKATIDLLISNSSNPHYRQQRQVYLNMRRNRENFTSLACKIQEKGEHESKNLVVLDVLNAIEFTAVGIKEGIFDESVYRRMSGSSVLADWKTLKPYIMELRRLNNNDRLFCEFEWLADRWENNPLKTKL
;
A
#
# COMPACT_ATOMS: atom_id res chain seq x y z
N MET A 1 13.46 44.58 -39.73
CA MET A 1 13.66 43.76 -38.53
C MET A 1 15.10 43.30 -38.54
N ASP A 2 15.88 43.74 -37.56
CA ASP A 2 17.31 43.44 -37.49
C ASP A 2 17.53 41.97 -37.10
N ALA A 3 18.53 41.31 -37.68
CA ALA A 3 18.82 39.89 -37.44
C ALA A 3 18.93 39.54 -35.95
N ASN A 4 19.39 40.48 -35.12
CA ASN A 4 19.48 40.32 -33.67
C ASN A 4 18.12 40.26 -32.96
N THR A 5 17.09 40.96 -33.47
CA THR A 5 15.73 40.90 -32.91
C THR A 5 15.05 39.56 -33.22
N ILE A 6 15.30 39.00 -34.40
CA ILE A 6 14.78 37.69 -34.81
C ILE A 6 15.50 36.57 -34.03
N ALA A 7 16.82 36.68 -33.84
CA ALA A 7 17.61 35.75 -33.03
C ALA A 7 17.18 35.76 -31.55
N GLY A 8 16.93 36.95 -30.97
CA GLY A 8 16.44 37.09 -29.59
C GLY A 8 15.04 36.50 -29.36
N LEU A 9 14.11 36.69 -30.31
CA LEU A 9 12.79 36.06 -30.24
C LEU A 9 12.89 34.53 -30.33
N GLY A 10 13.80 34.01 -31.17
CA GLY A 10 14.04 32.57 -31.31
C GLY A 10 14.56 31.91 -30.03
N THR A 11 15.47 32.56 -29.29
CA THR A 11 15.99 32.03 -28.02
C THR A 11 14.92 32.03 -26.92
N CYS A 12 14.08 33.06 -26.86
CA CYS A 12 12.95 33.10 -25.92
C CYS A 12 11.97 31.92 -26.15
N VAL A 13 11.59 31.65 -27.40
CA VAL A 13 10.71 30.52 -27.72
C VAL A 13 11.35 29.18 -27.36
N ALA A 14 12.65 29.01 -27.65
CA ALA A 14 13.39 27.80 -27.30
C ALA A 14 13.45 27.57 -25.78
N THR A 15 13.70 28.61 -24.97
CA THR A 15 13.75 28.48 -23.51
C THR A 15 12.41 28.10 -22.90
N VAL A 16 11.29 28.66 -23.41
CA VAL A 16 9.94 28.29 -22.96
C VAL A 16 9.63 26.83 -23.31
N TYR A 17 10.00 26.39 -24.50
CA TYR A 17 9.84 25.00 -24.92
C TYR A 17 10.65 24.04 -24.03
N LEU A 18 11.92 24.35 -23.75
CA LEU A 18 12.75 23.55 -22.86
C LEU A 18 12.19 23.48 -21.43
N ALA A 19 11.70 24.60 -20.89
CA ALA A 19 11.06 24.63 -19.57
C ALA A 19 9.80 23.75 -19.53
N PHE A 20 8.99 23.76 -20.59
CA PHE A 20 7.81 22.91 -20.72
C PHE A 20 8.19 21.42 -20.79
N PHE A 21 9.19 21.06 -21.59
CA PHE A 21 9.70 19.69 -21.67
C PHE A 21 10.29 19.21 -20.34
N ALA A 22 11.07 20.04 -19.65
CA ALA A 22 11.61 19.74 -18.33
C ALA A 22 10.48 19.50 -17.31
N TYR A 23 9.42 20.32 -17.34
CA TYR A 23 8.25 20.12 -16.47
C TYR A 23 7.56 18.77 -16.72
N ILE A 24 7.34 18.40 -17.99
CA ILE A 24 6.79 17.09 -18.35
C ILE A 24 7.71 15.96 -17.87
N GLN A 25 9.01 16.09 -18.08
CA GLN A 25 9.99 15.08 -17.67
C GLN A 25 10.00 14.87 -16.15
N VAL A 26 9.95 15.94 -15.35
CA VAL A 26 9.88 15.86 -13.88
C VAL A 26 8.59 15.13 -13.45
N LYS A 27 7.45 15.45 -14.09
CA LYS A 27 6.19 14.80 -13.78
C LYS A 27 6.19 13.30 -14.14
N GLN A 28 6.73 12.94 -15.30
CA GLN A 28 6.88 11.54 -15.71
C GLN A 28 7.89 10.79 -14.82
N GLY A 29 9.00 11.44 -14.46
CA GLY A 29 10.01 10.92 -13.56
C GLY A 29 9.46 10.63 -12.17
N LYS A 30 8.54 11.47 -11.66
CA LYS A 30 7.82 11.20 -10.41
C LYS A 30 7.02 9.89 -10.48
N HIS A 31 6.27 9.67 -11.56
CA HIS A 31 5.52 8.42 -11.75
C HIS A 31 6.45 7.20 -11.85
N GLN A 32 7.55 7.30 -12.60
CA GLN A 32 8.54 6.22 -12.69
C GLN A 32 9.20 5.94 -11.34
N ALA A 33 9.50 6.97 -10.55
CA ALA A 33 10.05 6.84 -9.21
C ALA A 33 9.07 6.15 -8.25
N GLN A 34 7.78 6.50 -8.30
CA GLN A 34 6.73 5.84 -7.50
C GLN A 34 6.58 4.36 -7.88
N GLN A 35 6.61 4.04 -9.17
CA GLN A 35 6.57 2.66 -9.67
C GLN A 35 7.76 1.86 -9.17
N LYS A 36 8.97 2.41 -9.30
CA LYS A 36 10.19 1.77 -8.81
C LYS A 36 10.15 1.58 -7.28
N ALA A 37 9.74 2.58 -6.52
CA ALA A 37 9.61 2.48 -5.06
C ALA A 37 8.61 1.39 -4.64
N THR A 38 7.51 1.24 -5.39
CA THR A 38 6.52 0.18 -5.17
C THR A 38 7.09 -1.21 -5.47
N ILE A 39 7.82 -1.33 -6.58
CA ILE A 39 8.47 -2.59 -6.97
C ILE A 39 9.55 -2.93 -5.95
N ASP A 40 10.38 -1.99 -5.55
CA ASP A 40 11.43 -2.18 -4.54
C ASP A 40 10.83 -2.54 -3.18
N LEU A 41 9.71 -1.92 -2.78
CA LEU A 41 8.94 -2.34 -1.60
C LEU A 41 8.50 -3.79 -1.74
N LEU A 42 7.91 -4.18 -2.88
CA LEU A 42 7.41 -5.53 -3.07
C LEU A 42 8.53 -6.56 -3.12
N ILE A 43 9.63 -6.23 -3.78
CA ILE A 43 10.84 -7.05 -3.82
C ILE A 43 11.39 -7.17 -2.42
N SER A 44 11.55 -6.08 -1.67
CA SER A 44 12.02 -6.08 -0.28
C SER A 44 11.11 -6.90 0.65
N ASN A 45 9.80 -6.70 0.53
CA ASN A 45 8.78 -7.43 1.26
C ASN A 45 8.84 -8.93 0.97
N SER A 46 9.12 -9.28 -0.29
CA SER A 46 9.40 -10.66 -0.65
C SER A 46 10.77 -11.09 -0.12
N SER A 47 11.85 -10.33 -0.26
CA SER A 47 13.20 -10.77 0.10
C SER A 47 13.43 -10.84 1.60
N ASN A 48 12.60 -10.18 2.41
CA ASN A 48 12.69 -10.21 3.86
C ASN A 48 12.21 -11.59 4.40
N PRO A 49 13.13 -12.42 4.94
CA PRO A 49 12.78 -13.75 5.41
C PRO A 49 11.84 -13.71 6.61
N HIS A 50 11.94 -12.70 7.48
CA HIS A 50 11.05 -12.53 8.63
C HIS A 50 9.61 -12.31 8.17
N TYR A 51 9.39 -11.35 7.27
CA TYR A 51 8.05 -11.07 6.75
C TYR A 51 7.47 -12.27 5.99
N ARG A 52 8.27 -12.96 5.17
CA ARG A 52 7.83 -14.18 4.49
C ARG A 52 7.38 -15.25 5.49
N GLN A 53 8.14 -15.48 6.56
CA GLN A 53 7.80 -16.46 7.59
C GLN A 53 6.50 -16.10 8.30
N GLN A 54 6.35 -14.84 8.76
CA GLN A 54 5.13 -14.37 9.41
C GLN A 54 3.92 -14.49 8.47
N ARG A 55 4.09 -14.12 7.19
CA ARG A 55 3.01 -14.22 6.20
C ARG A 55 2.62 -15.68 5.93
N GLN A 56 3.57 -16.61 5.90
CA GLN A 56 3.28 -18.05 5.76
C GLN A 56 2.49 -18.59 6.95
N VAL A 57 2.89 -18.22 8.17
CA VAL A 57 2.18 -18.60 9.40
C VAL A 57 0.75 -18.05 9.38
N TYR A 58 0.56 -16.78 9.02
CA TYR A 58 -0.76 -16.17 8.84
C TYR A 58 -1.60 -16.88 7.77
N LEU A 59 -1.03 -17.20 6.61
CA LEU A 59 -1.73 -17.91 5.54
C LEU A 59 -2.17 -19.32 5.99
N ASN A 60 -1.35 -20.00 6.79
CA ASN A 60 -1.71 -21.28 7.38
C ASN A 60 -2.86 -21.14 8.39
N MET A 61 -2.84 -20.13 9.26
CA MET A 61 -3.94 -19.83 10.18
C MET A 61 -5.24 -19.54 9.43
N ARG A 62 -5.16 -18.75 8.36
CA ARG A 62 -6.29 -18.42 7.49
C ARG A 62 -6.84 -19.66 6.78
N ARG A 63 -5.96 -20.54 6.26
CA ARG A 63 -6.34 -21.81 5.62
C ARG A 63 -7.01 -22.76 6.60
N ASN A 64 -6.53 -22.80 7.84
CA ASN A 64 -7.09 -23.61 8.92
C ASN A 64 -8.39 -23.04 9.50
N ARG A 65 -8.87 -21.90 8.98
CA ARG A 65 -10.06 -21.18 9.47
C ARG A 65 -10.01 -20.92 10.97
N GLU A 66 -8.83 -20.55 11.49
CA GLU A 66 -8.72 -20.14 12.89
C GLU A 66 -9.65 -18.96 13.18
N ASN A 67 -10.22 -18.95 14.38
CA ASN A 67 -11.15 -17.91 14.78
C ASN A 67 -10.37 -16.65 15.22
N PHE A 68 -10.14 -15.74 14.27
CA PHE A 68 -9.44 -14.48 14.51
C PHE A 68 -10.12 -13.61 15.58
N THR A 69 -11.44 -13.65 15.71
CA THR A 69 -12.15 -12.94 16.79
C THR A 69 -11.76 -13.46 18.17
N SER A 70 -11.71 -14.79 18.33
CA SER A 70 -11.24 -15.41 19.59
C SER A 70 -9.79 -15.08 19.89
N LEU A 71 -8.96 -14.91 18.85
CA LEU A 71 -7.55 -14.55 19.00
C LEU A 71 -7.39 -13.09 19.47
N ALA A 72 -8.21 -12.18 18.93
CA ALA A 72 -8.25 -10.77 19.33
C ALA A 72 -8.70 -10.58 20.78
N CYS A 73 -9.71 -11.32 21.25
CA CYS A 73 -10.17 -11.24 22.64
C CYS A 73 -9.06 -11.61 23.65
N LYS A 74 -8.14 -12.50 23.26
CA LYS A 74 -7.03 -12.97 24.10
C LYS A 74 -5.73 -12.19 23.91
N ILE A 75 -5.79 -11.01 23.28
CA ILE A 75 -4.58 -10.23 22.97
C ILE A 75 -3.81 -9.76 24.21
N GLN A 76 -4.49 -9.62 25.35
CA GLN A 76 -3.88 -9.23 26.62
C GLN A 76 -3.43 -10.44 27.46
N GLU A 77 -3.77 -11.67 27.04
CA GLU A 77 -3.40 -12.89 27.75
C GLU A 77 -2.00 -13.35 27.34
N LYS A 78 -1.12 -13.58 28.33
CA LYS A 78 0.20 -14.19 28.08
C LYS A 78 0.05 -15.70 27.90
N GLY A 79 0.62 -16.24 26.82
CA GLY A 79 0.56 -17.68 26.53
C GLY A 79 0.75 -18.02 25.06
N GLU A 80 0.31 -19.21 24.66
CA GLU A 80 0.50 -19.74 23.31
C GLU A 80 -0.16 -18.87 22.20
N HIS A 81 -1.17 -18.08 22.57
CA HIS A 81 -1.86 -17.14 21.68
C HIS A 81 -1.07 -15.85 21.41
N GLU A 82 -0.09 -15.50 22.25
CA GLU A 82 0.72 -14.29 22.12
C GLU A 82 1.51 -14.30 20.81
N SER A 83 2.20 -15.41 20.52
CA SER A 83 2.96 -15.59 19.29
C SER A 83 2.07 -15.46 18.04
N LYS A 84 0.86 -16.03 18.07
CA LYS A 84 -0.09 -15.92 16.96
C LYS A 84 -0.62 -14.49 16.78
N ASN A 85 -0.87 -13.79 17.89
CA ASN A 85 -1.27 -12.38 17.86
C ASN A 85 -0.18 -11.50 17.26
N LEU A 86 1.08 -11.69 17.64
CA LEU A 86 2.21 -10.96 17.06
C LEU A 86 2.30 -11.16 15.55
N VAL A 87 2.13 -12.39 15.06
CA VAL A 87 2.10 -12.69 13.61
C VAL A 87 1.02 -11.87 12.89
N VAL A 88 -0.19 -11.84 13.43
CA VAL A 88 -1.33 -11.13 12.83
C VAL A 88 -1.11 -9.62 12.85
N LEU A 89 -0.61 -9.07 13.96
CA LEU A 89 -0.29 -7.66 14.09
C LEU A 89 0.83 -7.24 13.14
N ASP A 90 1.86 -8.05 12.95
CA ASP A 90 2.94 -7.77 12.00
C ASP A 90 2.42 -7.68 10.56
N VAL A 91 1.51 -8.59 10.18
CA VAL A 91 0.86 -8.54 8.85
C VAL A 91 -0.01 -7.28 8.72
N LEU A 92 -0.79 -6.95 9.74
CA LEU A 92 -1.62 -5.74 9.75
C LEU A 92 -0.77 -4.46 9.65
N ASN A 93 0.32 -4.38 10.40
CA ASN A 93 1.24 -3.24 10.38
C ASN A 93 1.88 -3.06 8.99
N ALA A 94 2.27 -4.15 8.33
CA ALA A 94 2.83 -4.07 6.98
C ALA A 94 1.80 -3.60 5.94
N ILE A 95 0.54 -4.04 6.06
CA ILE A 95 -0.54 -3.59 5.18
C ILE A 95 -0.86 -2.12 5.43
N GLU A 96 -0.95 -1.69 6.70
CA GLU A 96 -1.18 -0.29 7.08
C GLU A 96 -0.08 0.62 6.54
N PHE A 97 1.19 0.24 6.74
CA PHE A 97 2.32 0.98 6.19
C PHE A 97 2.24 1.12 4.67
N THR A 98 1.83 0.04 3.98
CA THR A 98 1.65 0.07 2.53
C THR A 98 0.48 0.97 2.14
N ALA A 99 -0.64 0.93 2.88
CA ALA A 99 -1.80 1.77 2.65
C ALA A 99 -1.48 3.26 2.83
N VAL A 100 -0.75 3.62 3.89
CA VAL A 100 -0.21 4.96 4.11
C VAL A 100 0.67 5.39 2.94
N GLY A 101 1.63 4.56 2.52
CA GLY A 101 2.51 4.91 1.40
C GLY A 101 1.77 5.08 0.06
N ILE A 102 0.66 4.37 -0.15
CA ILE A 102 -0.23 4.58 -1.29
C ILE A 102 -0.97 5.91 -1.17
N LYS A 103 -1.52 6.21 0.02
CA LYS A 103 -2.26 7.44 0.28
C LYS A 103 -1.40 8.70 0.15
N GLU A 104 -0.16 8.63 0.62
CA GLU A 104 0.85 9.69 0.47
C GLU A 104 1.43 9.78 -0.96
N GLY A 105 1.04 8.85 -1.85
CA GLY A 105 1.53 8.81 -3.22
C GLY A 105 3.02 8.47 -3.32
N ILE A 106 3.58 7.77 -2.33
CA ILE A 106 4.92 7.19 -2.40
C ILE A 106 4.89 5.94 -3.30
N PHE A 107 3.81 5.17 -3.19
CA PHE A 107 3.58 3.96 -3.98
C PHE A 107 2.54 4.17 -5.08
N ASP A 108 2.74 3.51 -6.23
CA ASP A 108 1.79 3.42 -7.33
C ASP A 108 0.72 2.38 -6.98
N GLU A 109 -0.44 2.90 -6.57
CA GLU A 109 -1.63 2.10 -6.26
C GLU A 109 -2.01 1.14 -7.38
N SER A 110 -1.89 1.55 -8.65
CA SER A 110 -2.33 0.75 -9.78
C SER A 110 -1.46 -0.50 -9.93
N VAL A 111 -0.14 -0.37 -9.70
CA VAL A 111 0.81 -1.47 -9.72
C VAL A 111 0.53 -2.40 -8.54
N TYR A 112 0.43 -1.84 -7.33
CA TYR A 112 0.20 -2.63 -6.13
C TYR A 112 -1.12 -3.41 -6.19
N ARG A 113 -2.19 -2.74 -6.65
CA ARG A 113 -3.51 -3.34 -6.80
C ARG A 113 -3.55 -4.46 -7.83
N ARG A 114 -2.83 -4.34 -8.95
CA ARG A 114 -2.74 -5.44 -9.94
C ARG A 114 -2.02 -6.66 -9.37
N MET A 115 -1.00 -6.46 -8.53
CA MET A 115 -0.18 -7.55 -8.00
C MET A 115 -0.76 -8.20 -6.75
N SER A 116 -1.42 -7.42 -5.88
CA SER A 116 -1.84 -7.86 -4.54
C SER A 116 -3.28 -7.50 -4.19
N GLY A 117 -4.04 -6.91 -5.11
CA GLY A 117 -5.41 -6.45 -4.87
C GLY A 117 -6.34 -7.51 -4.29
N SER A 118 -6.40 -8.67 -4.93
CA SER A 118 -7.23 -9.79 -4.48
C SER A 118 -6.82 -10.30 -3.09
N SER A 119 -5.52 -10.36 -2.81
CA SER A 119 -5.00 -10.81 -1.53
C SER A 119 -5.36 -9.84 -0.41
N VAL A 120 -5.12 -8.54 -0.61
CA VAL A 120 -5.42 -7.49 0.37
C VAL A 120 -6.92 -7.42 0.67
N LEU A 121 -7.79 -7.50 -0.34
CA LEU A 121 -9.24 -7.53 -0.13
C LEU A 121 -9.69 -8.78 0.65
N ALA A 122 -9.07 -9.93 0.38
CA ALA A 122 -9.41 -11.15 1.08
C ALA A 122 -8.86 -11.17 2.52
N ASP A 123 -7.72 -10.54 2.74
CA ASP A 123 -7.14 -10.31 4.07
C ASP A 123 -8.01 -9.32 4.87
N TRP A 124 -8.55 -8.26 4.24
CA TRP A 124 -9.51 -7.34 4.86
C TRP A 124 -10.75 -8.07 5.36
N LYS A 125 -11.38 -8.89 4.52
CA LYS A 125 -12.55 -9.70 4.92
C LYS A 125 -12.26 -10.64 6.09
N THR A 126 -11.03 -11.16 6.16
CA THR A 126 -10.61 -12.09 7.22
C THR A 126 -10.27 -11.37 8.52
N LEU A 127 -9.60 -10.22 8.43
CA LEU A 127 -9.05 -9.48 9.56
C LEU A 127 -9.98 -8.39 10.10
N LYS A 128 -11.03 -8.00 9.36
CA LYS A 128 -12.01 -7.01 9.81
C LYS A 128 -12.57 -7.32 11.21
N PRO A 129 -13.02 -8.54 11.54
CA PRO A 129 -13.48 -8.87 12.90
C PRO A 129 -12.38 -8.69 13.96
N TYR A 130 -11.12 -9.02 13.63
CA TYR A 130 -9.97 -8.84 14.52
C TYR A 130 -9.70 -7.36 14.80
N ILE A 131 -9.69 -6.53 13.75
CA ILE A 131 -9.47 -5.08 13.86
C ILE A 131 -10.58 -4.42 14.67
N MET A 132 -11.84 -4.79 14.45
CA MET A 132 -12.98 -4.24 15.21
C MET A 132 -12.86 -4.55 16.69
N GLU A 133 -12.47 -5.78 17.06
CA GLU A 133 -12.25 -6.14 18.46
C GLU A 133 -11.05 -5.40 19.05
N LEU A 134 -9.98 -5.21 18.29
CA LEU A 134 -8.82 -4.44 18.72
C LEU A 134 -9.17 -2.96 18.98
N ARG A 135 -9.98 -2.34 18.11
CA ARG A 135 -10.49 -0.97 18.28
C ARG A 135 -11.32 -0.87 19.56
N ARG A 136 -12.19 -1.85 19.81
CA ARG A 136 -13.01 -1.96 21.02
C ARG A 136 -12.17 -2.07 22.29
N LEU A 137 -11.14 -2.92 22.29
CA LEU A 137 -10.25 -3.15 23.43
C LEU A 137 -9.36 -1.95 23.77
N ASN A 138 -8.88 -1.23 22.74
CA ASN A 138 -8.00 -0.07 22.92
C ASN A 138 -8.75 1.26 23.02
N ASN A 139 -10.09 1.25 22.88
CA ASN A 139 -10.92 2.44 22.77
C ASN A 139 -10.39 3.45 21.72
N ASN A 140 -9.95 2.92 20.57
CA ASN A 140 -9.35 3.71 19.50
C ASN A 140 -9.83 3.23 18.14
N ASP A 141 -10.79 3.96 17.57
CA ASP A 141 -11.39 3.65 16.27
C ASP A 141 -10.46 3.90 15.08
N ARG A 142 -9.32 4.57 15.29
CA ARG A 142 -8.36 4.90 14.23
C ARG A 142 -7.35 3.79 13.96
N LEU A 143 -7.36 2.69 14.71
CA LEU A 143 -6.46 1.58 14.44
C LEU A 143 -6.75 0.97 13.07
N PHE A 144 -5.74 0.87 12.22
CA PHE A 144 -5.82 0.30 10.88
C PHE A 144 -6.85 1.00 9.98
N CYS A 145 -7.02 2.31 10.13
CA CYS A 145 -7.97 3.07 9.32
C CYS A 145 -7.51 3.24 7.87
N GLU A 146 -6.21 3.20 7.60
CA GLU A 146 -5.70 3.32 6.24
C GLU A 146 -5.88 2.03 5.46
N PHE A 147 -5.76 0.88 6.13
CA PHE A 147 -6.15 -0.39 5.53
C PHE A 147 -7.66 -0.43 5.20
N GLU A 148 -8.52 0.04 6.10
CA GLU A 148 -9.96 0.17 5.85
C GLU A 148 -10.25 1.07 4.65
N TRP A 149 -9.64 2.26 4.60
CA TRP A 149 -9.74 3.18 3.48
C TRP A 149 -9.32 2.53 2.15
N LEU A 150 -8.20 1.80 2.15
CA LEU A 150 -7.69 1.12 0.96
C LEU A 150 -8.66 0.03 0.47
N ALA A 151 -9.18 -0.77 1.41
CA ALA A 151 -10.12 -1.84 1.11
C ALA A 151 -11.43 -1.30 0.56
N ASP A 152 -12.06 -0.33 1.23
CA ASP A 152 -13.31 0.29 0.80
C ASP A 152 -13.18 0.93 -0.58
N ARG A 153 -12.05 1.61 -0.84
CA ARG A 153 -11.78 2.21 -2.15
C ARG A 153 -11.68 1.16 -3.26
N TRP A 154 -11.10 0.00 -2.97
CA TRP A 154 -10.94 -1.07 -3.94
C TRP A 154 -12.19 -1.92 -4.15
N GLU A 155 -13.01 -2.10 -3.11
CA GLU A 155 -14.33 -2.74 -3.22
C GLU A 155 -15.30 -1.89 -4.06
N ASN A 156 -15.29 -0.56 -3.87
CA ASN A 156 -16.16 0.36 -4.60
C ASN A 156 -15.72 0.63 -6.06
N ASN A 157 -14.48 0.29 -6.42
CA ASN A 157 -13.95 0.53 -7.76
C ASN A 157 -13.29 -0.75 -8.30
N PRO A 158 -14.01 -1.86 -8.53
CA PRO A 158 -13.41 -3.13 -8.94
C PRO A 158 -12.55 -2.95 -10.21
N LEU A 159 -11.41 -3.63 -10.28
CA LEU A 159 -10.59 -3.64 -11.49
C LEU A 159 -11.46 -4.14 -12.65
N LYS A 160 -11.63 -3.32 -13.69
CA LYS A 160 -12.27 -3.77 -14.92
C LYS A 160 -11.37 -4.83 -15.54
N THR A 161 -11.73 -6.09 -15.37
CA THR A 161 -11.08 -7.19 -16.08
C THR A 161 -11.29 -6.93 -17.56
N LYS A 162 -10.20 -6.67 -18.30
CA LYS A 162 -10.24 -6.87 -19.75
C LYS A 162 -10.33 -8.38 -19.95
N LEU A 163 -11.57 -8.87 -20.15
CA LEU A 163 -11.86 -10.19 -20.69
C LEU A 163 -11.35 -10.27 -22.13
#